data_AF-A0A6H5JF15-F1
#
_entry.id   AF-A0A6H5JF15-F1
#
_cell.length_a   1.000
_cell.length_b   1.000
_cell.length_c   1.000
_cell.angle_alpha   90.00
_cell.angle_beta   90.00
_cell.angle_gamma   90.00
#
_symmetry.space_group_name_H-M   'P 1'
#
loop_
_entity.id
_entity.type
_entity.pdbx_description
1 polymer ?
#
loop_
_entity_poly.entity_id
_entity_poly.type
_entity_poly.pdbx_seq_one_letter_code
_entity_poly.pdbx_strand_id
1 'polypeptide(L)'
;MHNPTDFPTCCQSTAPHADWCVRSRLQGYPADYSPRGCFADLTIDRIMPKIRLVHLQEMTQQGPMSAETCYYICDDGLNTHFGTEYSTECWCAVEPDLTKHGPELDPIECDHLCFGTTTDEYCGGFNKMSVYEITAYQGCHSEDFEMPVEKVLAWVPGSEDKQVIGQPWDFQEKFDTVNFFFSDRGDSSSFSNHVRNGSSCDVKDDHKKLLHQTHVWQGARKTTPRVFCGIYTHQNNHATKAIKETWASHCDGFVAFSDAADLELQTFKIKHEGPEEYANMWQKSRAIWKYVNFHYKDDFDWFVLGGDDLFIIVENLRKYLLSEEVKRAAGGLENGGTTPVYLGRRLRGFGDVNRIYNNGGASYVLNQASVGLLADHLDDDDCQPHTKKPWEDVLIGSCLKKNGVEPFDTRDNLGRERFHPFTPGAHFGYRKPPKLENRHVSGCKVGAWYLIQAIDLKFGRECCSDDSISFHYVDEQLMRRLYDLLYLCPKDAVDEVAVV
;
A
#
# COMPACT_ATOMS: atom_id res chain seq x y z
N MET A 1 37.03 13.65 33.58
CA MET A 1 37.42 14.68 32.59
C MET A 1 38.01 13.96 31.39
N HIS A 2 37.28 13.86 30.30
CA HIS A 2 37.83 13.66 28.96
C HIS A 2 36.82 14.23 27.94
N ASN A 3 37.36 14.99 27.00
CA ASN A 3 36.67 15.81 25.99
C ASN A 3 35.98 14.95 24.91
N PRO A 4 34.83 15.38 24.36
CA PRO A 4 34.23 14.77 23.18
C PRO A 4 34.48 15.63 21.93
N THR A 5 35.50 15.31 21.16
CA THR A 5 35.62 15.74 19.77
C THR A 5 36.30 14.61 19.01
N ASP A 6 35.49 13.78 18.34
CA ASP A 6 35.82 13.10 17.08
C ASP A 6 34.55 12.42 16.55
N PHE A 7 33.91 13.06 15.57
CA PHE A 7 32.91 12.48 14.65
C PHE A 7 33.56 12.40 13.25
N PRO A 8 33.19 11.43 12.39
CA PRO A 8 33.87 11.21 11.12
C PRO A 8 33.74 12.41 10.17
N THR A 9 34.89 12.80 9.64
CA THR A 9 35.15 13.89 8.71
C THR A 9 34.60 13.60 7.32
N CYS A 10 33.44 14.17 7.00
CA CYS A 10 32.98 14.33 5.61
C CYS A 10 32.76 15.81 5.31
N CYS A 11 33.80 16.63 5.48
CA CYS A 11 33.83 18.05 5.08
C CYS A 11 35.27 18.58 5.16
N GLN A 12 36.17 18.04 4.33
CA GLN A 12 37.45 18.68 4.02
C GLN A 12 37.72 18.52 2.52
N SER A 13 36.91 19.18 1.70
CA SER A 13 37.23 19.41 0.29
C SER A 13 37.23 20.91 0.05
N THR A 14 38.34 21.42 -0.46
CA THR A 14 38.57 22.83 -0.83
C THR A 14 38.00 23.17 -2.21
N ALA A 15 36.90 22.53 -2.62
CA ALA A 15 36.24 22.82 -3.89
C ALA A 15 35.36 24.09 -3.77
N PRO A 16 35.09 24.83 -4.87
CA PRO A 16 34.42 26.13 -4.84
C PRO A 16 32.94 26.11 -4.41
N HIS A 17 32.37 24.94 -4.11
CA HIS A 17 30.95 24.73 -3.83
C HIS A 17 30.54 24.91 -2.35
N ALA A 18 31.37 25.57 -1.54
CA ALA A 18 31.07 25.80 -0.13
C ALA A 18 29.93 26.83 0.11
N ASP A 19 29.58 27.64 -0.89
CA ASP A 19 28.53 28.68 -0.75
C ASP A 19 27.10 28.17 -0.98
N TRP A 20 26.92 26.97 -1.54
CA TRP A 20 25.59 26.37 -1.76
C TRP A 20 24.95 25.80 -0.48
N CYS A 21 25.76 25.38 0.50
CA CYS A 21 25.25 24.78 1.74
C CYS A 21 24.67 25.79 2.74
N VAL A 22 24.81 27.10 2.52
CA VAL A 22 24.56 28.10 3.59
C VAL A 22 23.21 28.84 3.44
N ARG A 23 22.56 28.81 2.27
CA ARG A 23 21.38 29.67 2.01
C ARG A 23 20.01 28.99 1.87
N SER A 24 19.91 27.66 1.91
CA SER A 24 18.62 26.95 2.00
C SER A 24 18.15 26.71 3.46
N ARG A 25 18.52 27.61 4.38
CA ARG A 25 18.07 27.55 5.78
C ARG A 25 16.67 28.16 5.92
N LEU A 26 15.67 27.46 5.39
CA LEU A 26 14.32 27.49 5.93
C LEU A 26 14.14 26.27 6.84
N GLN A 27 14.10 26.58 8.13
CA GLN A 27 13.63 25.80 9.27
C GLN A 27 13.08 24.37 8.97
N GLY A 28 13.87 23.33 9.29
CA GLY A 28 13.36 22.29 10.20
C GLY A 28 13.35 20.81 9.81
N TYR A 29 13.86 20.35 8.66
CA TYR A 29 13.94 18.90 8.35
C TYR A 29 15.18 18.51 7.54
N PRO A 30 15.86 17.38 7.83
CA PRO A 30 16.77 16.79 6.85
C PRO A 30 15.92 16.21 5.73
N ALA A 31 16.09 16.73 4.51
CA ALA A 31 15.47 16.18 3.32
C ALA A 31 15.95 14.73 3.13
N ASP A 32 15.03 13.76 2.97
CA ASP A 32 15.32 12.36 2.63
C ASP A 32 15.71 12.20 1.14
N TYR A 33 16.21 13.29 0.56
CA TYR A 33 16.73 13.41 -0.79
C TYR A 33 17.90 14.38 -0.80
N SER A 34 18.88 14.14 -1.67
CA SER A 34 20.01 15.03 -1.90
C SER A 34 19.89 15.70 -3.26
N PRO A 35 20.16 17.02 -3.37
CA PRO A 35 20.23 17.66 -4.67
C PRO A 35 21.37 17.04 -5.47
N ARG A 36 21.07 16.64 -6.71
CA ARG A 36 22.05 16.04 -7.62
C ARG A 36 22.63 17.05 -8.61
N GLY A 37 21.87 18.10 -8.95
CA GLY A 37 22.34 19.17 -9.82
C GLY A 37 21.26 19.73 -10.75
N CYS A 38 21.66 20.68 -11.59
CA CYS A 38 20.84 21.20 -12.70
C CYS A 38 21.24 20.49 -14.00
N PHE A 39 20.28 19.99 -14.76
CA PHE A 39 20.55 19.22 -15.99
C PHE A 39 19.70 19.74 -17.14
N ALA A 40 20.26 19.69 -18.36
CA ALA A 40 19.48 19.94 -19.57
C ALA A 40 18.44 18.83 -19.74
N ASP A 41 17.18 19.20 -19.97
CA ASP A 41 16.08 18.28 -20.16
C ASP A 41 15.20 18.72 -21.34
N LEU A 42 15.33 18.05 -22.48
CA LEU A 42 14.62 18.42 -23.69
C LEU A 42 13.23 17.79 -23.71
N THR A 43 12.19 18.60 -23.96
CA THR A 43 10.78 18.18 -24.01
C THR A 43 10.48 16.92 -24.83
N ILE A 44 11.20 16.74 -25.95
CA ILE A 44 11.03 15.60 -26.87
C ILE A 44 11.92 14.39 -26.55
N ASP A 45 12.86 14.53 -25.62
CA ASP A 45 13.87 13.53 -25.33
C ASP A 45 14.32 13.54 -23.86
N ARG A 46 13.37 13.45 -22.94
CA ARG A 46 13.58 13.68 -21.49
C ARG A 46 14.71 12.84 -20.85
N ILE A 47 15.42 13.40 -19.86
CA ILE A 47 16.35 12.67 -18.98
C ILE A 47 15.63 11.73 -18.00
N MET A 48 14.34 11.97 -17.78
CA MET A 48 13.41 11.15 -16.99
C MET A 48 12.28 10.61 -17.89
N PRO A 49 12.49 9.52 -18.64
CA PRO A 49 11.56 9.04 -19.68
C PRO A 49 10.42 8.13 -19.19
N LYS A 50 10.48 7.60 -17.95
CA LYS A 50 9.39 6.80 -17.35
C LYS A 50 8.42 7.72 -16.59
N ILE A 51 7.14 7.58 -16.89
CA ILE A 51 6.10 8.62 -16.83
C ILE A 51 5.67 9.01 -15.41
N ARG A 52 5.68 10.34 -15.12
CA ARG A 52 4.55 11.06 -14.49
C ARG A 52 4.69 12.58 -14.64
N LEU A 53 4.32 13.15 -15.79
CA LEU A 53 4.02 14.59 -15.86
C LEU A 53 2.77 14.86 -15.02
N VAL A 54 2.93 15.46 -13.86
CA VAL A 54 1.81 16.20 -13.24
C VAL A 54 1.91 17.62 -13.78
N HIS A 55 1.26 17.88 -14.92
CA HIS A 55 1.14 19.25 -15.40
C HIS A 55 0.10 19.95 -14.53
N LEU A 56 0.55 20.90 -13.69
CA LEU A 56 -0.32 21.62 -12.74
C LEU A 56 -1.48 22.41 -13.40
N GLN A 57 -1.54 22.50 -14.73
CA GLN A 57 -2.66 23.14 -15.42
C GLN A 57 -3.96 22.30 -15.41
N GLU A 58 -3.90 20.98 -15.23
CA GLU A 58 -5.12 20.18 -15.00
C GLU A 58 -5.60 20.25 -13.53
N MET A 59 -4.84 20.93 -12.66
CA MET A 59 -5.04 21.02 -11.22
C MET A 59 -5.16 22.47 -10.73
N THR A 60 -6.04 23.27 -11.31
CA THR A 60 -6.32 24.66 -10.86
C THR A 60 -6.84 24.80 -9.41
N GLN A 61 -6.73 23.78 -8.55
CA GLN A 61 -7.20 23.79 -7.15
C GLN A 61 -6.28 23.09 -6.12
N GLN A 62 -4.98 22.87 -6.36
CA GLN A 62 -4.09 22.35 -5.29
C GLN A 62 -2.69 23.01 -5.25
N GLY A 63 -2.41 23.69 -4.13
CA GLY A 63 -1.11 23.78 -3.44
C GLY A 63 0.11 24.45 -4.11
N PRO A 64 1.10 24.89 -3.33
CA PRO A 64 2.38 25.40 -3.84
C PRO A 64 3.34 24.26 -4.25
N MET A 65 4.08 24.44 -5.35
CA MET A 65 5.12 23.51 -5.85
C MET A 65 6.43 23.71 -5.09
N SER A 66 7.16 22.65 -4.76
CA SER A 66 8.50 22.69 -4.19
C SER A 66 9.22 21.36 -4.47
N ALA A 67 10.54 21.29 -4.27
CA ALA A 67 11.26 20.01 -4.30
C ALA A 67 10.71 19.06 -3.24
N GLU A 68 10.27 19.56 -2.09
CA GLU A 68 9.62 18.74 -1.05
C GLU A 68 8.27 18.19 -1.52
N THR A 69 7.42 19.00 -2.13
CA THR A 69 6.15 18.55 -2.72
C THR A 69 6.40 17.51 -3.80
N CYS A 70 7.41 17.72 -4.66
CA CYS A 70 7.74 16.78 -5.72
C CYS A 70 8.33 15.46 -5.18
N TYR A 71 9.20 15.55 -4.17
CA TYR A 71 9.68 14.39 -3.42
C TYR A 71 8.51 13.55 -2.90
N TYR A 72 7.52 14.15 -2.25
CA TYR A 72 6.35 13.41 -1.76
C TYR A 72 5.52 12.75 -2.85
N ILE A 73 5.51 13.30 -4.06
CA ILE A 73 4.84 12.70 -5.21
C ILE A 73 5.61 11.48 -5.72
N CYS A 74 6.94 11.54 -5.64
CA CYS A 74 7.84 10.55 -6.23
C CYS A 74 8.35 9.49 -5.25
N ASP A 75 8.23 9.68 -3.93
CA ASP A 75 8.64 8.72 -2.90
C ASP A 75 7.63 7.56 -2.77
N ASP A 76 7.57 6.72 -3.79
CA ASP A 76 6.70 5.54 -3.89
C ASP A 76 7.42 4.22 -3.53
N GLY A 77 8.69 4.31 -3.12
CA GLY A 77 9.54 3.15 -2.81
C GLY A 77 10.20 2.49 -4.02
N LEU A 78 9.94 2.99 -5.25
CA LEU A 78 10.53 2.49 -6.50
C LEU A 78 11.42 3.53 -7.16
N ASN A 79 11.05 4.81 -7.11
CA ASN A 79 11.85 5.86 -7.72
C ASN A 79 13.15 6.09 -6.95
N THR A 80 14.23 6.23 -7.70
CA THR A 80 15.56 6.58 -7.17
C THR A 80 15.80 8.08 -7.20
N HIS A 81 15.09 8.80 -8.06
CA HIS A 81 15.28 10.22 -8.31
C HIS A 81 13.94 10.90 -8.58
N PHE A 82 13.90 12.21 -8.34
CA PHE A 82 12.86 13.09 -8.83
C PHE A 82 13.46 14.38 -9.36
N GLY A 83 12.67 15.13 -10.13
CA GLY A 83 13.07 16.41 -10.68
C GLY A 83 11.95 17.42 -10.73
N THR A 84 12.29 18.69 -10.63
CA THR A 84 11.36 19.80 -10.82
C THR A 84 11.74 20.61 -12.04
N GLU A 85 10.75 21.00 -12.83
CA GLU A 85 10.93 21.78 -14.05
C GLU A 85 9.86 22.88 -14.19
N TYR A 86 10.22 23.97 -14.86
CA TYR A 86 9.29 25.01 -15.28
C TYR A 86 8.40 25.59 -14.18
N SER A 87 8.96 25.78 -12.97
CA SER A 87 8.25 26.25 -11.76
C SER A 87 7.16 25.32 -11.21
N THR A 88 6.64 24.40 -12.02
CA THR A 88 5.32 23.79 -11.83
C THR A 88 5.29 22.30 -12.10
N GLU A 89 6.33 21.74 -12.72
CA GLU A 89 6.37 20.34 -13.09
C GLU A 89 7.15 19.53 -12.06
N CYS A 90 6.67 18.31 -11.85
CA CYS A 90 7.32 17.32 -11.01
C CYS A 90 7.47 16.03 -11.82
N TRP A 91 8.66 15.43 -11.74
CA TRP A 91 9.10 14.28 -12.52
C TRP A 91 9.69 13.23 -11.60
N CYS A 92 9.39 11.95 -11.83
CA CYS A 92 9.89 10.83 -11.03
C CYS A 92 10.63 9.84 -11.94
N ALA A 93 11.74 9.25 -11.47
CA ALA A 93 12.47 8.27 -12.25
C ALA A 93 13.17 7.18 -11.40
N VAL A 94 13.18 5.97 -11.96
CA VAL A 94 14.10 4.89 -11.59
C VAL A 94 15.33 5.03 -12.49
N GLU A 95 16.47 5.38 -11.88
CA GLU A 95 17.78 5.59 -12.50
C GLU A 95 17.75 6.46 -13.78
N PRO A 96 17.62 7.80 -13.65
CA PRO A 96 17.60 8.70 -14.81
C PRO A 96 18.96 8.75 -15.52
N ASP A 97 18.95 8.93 -16.84
CA ASP A 97 20.18 9.17 -17.61
C ASP A 97 20.52 10.66 -17.57
N LEU A 98 21.22 11.06 -16.51
CA LEU A 98 21.66 12.43 -16.28
C LEU A 98 22.77 12.89 -17.24
N THR A 99 23.33 11.98 -18.05
CA THR A 99 24.39 12.30 -19.02
C THR A 99 23.86 12.50 -20.43
N LYS A 100 22.58 12.20 -20.66
CA LYS A 100 21.93 12.17 -21.96
C LYS A 100 22.08 13.46 -22.78
N HIS A 101 22.00 14.61 -22.12
CA HIS A 101 22.10 15.93 -22.76
C HIS A 101 23.37 16.69 -22.42
N GLY A 102 24.41 15.97 -21.97
CA GLY A 102 25.69 16.56 -21.57
C GLY A 102 25.92 16.54 -20.06
N PRO A 103 26.96 17.25 -19.58
CA PRO A 103 27.28 17.31 -18.16
C PRO A 103 26.26 18.14 -17.37
N GLU A 104 26.34 18.04 -16.03
CA GLU A 104 25.65 18.95 -15.11
C GLU A 104 25.90 20.42 -15.50
N LEU A 105 24.83 21.21 -15.54
CA LEU A 105 24.84 22.63 -15.88
C LEU A 105 25.26 23.47 -14.66
N ASP A 106 25.58 24.75 -14.90
CA ASP A 106 25.73 25.69 -13.78
C ASP A 106 24.39 25.77 -13.03
N PRO A 107 24.36 25.60 -11.70
CA PRO A 107 23.12 25.64 -10.95
C PRO A 107 22.31 26.94 -11.13
N ILE A 108 22.94 28.06 -11.52
CA ILE A 108 22.23 29.32 -11.86
C ILE A 108 21.32 29.18 -13.08
N GLU A 109 21.49 28.11 -13.86
CA GLU A 109 20.69 27.86 -15.04
C GLU A 109 19.28 27.33 -14.72
N CYS A 110 19.09 26.70 -13.56
CA CYS A 110 17.79 26.29 -13.04
C CYS A 110 17.20 27.45 -12.20
N ASP A 111 16.79 28.52 -12.87
CA ASP A 111 16.47 29.83 -12.29
C ASP A 111 14.97 30.11 -12.11
N HIS A 112 14.10 29.13 -12.36
CA HIS A 112 12.67 29.31 -12.19
C HIS A 112 12.24 29.12 -10.74
N LEU A 113 11.68 30.14 -10.11
CA LEU A 113 11.10 30.02 -8.77
C LEU A 113 9.94 29.02 -8.79
N CYS A 114 9.83 28.22 -7.73
CA CYS A 114 8.72 27.29 -7.59
C CYS A 114 7.38 28.03 -7.46
N PHE A 115 6.34 27.52 -8.12
CA PHE A 115 5.05 28.20 -8.19
C PHE A 115 4.29 28.13 -6.86
N GLY A 116 3.78 29.28 -6.40
CA GLY A 116 2.87 29.36 -5.26
C GLY A 116 3.53 29.31 -3.88
N THR A 117 4.84 29.10 -3.79
CA THR A 117 5.58 29.16 -2.51
C THR A 117 5.92 30.60 -2.12
N THR A 118 6.16 30.81 -0.83
CA THR A 118 6.71 32.06 -0.27
C THR A 118 8.22 31.96 -0.03
N THR A 119 8.87 30.95 -0.61
CA THR A 119 10.28 30.59 -0.40
C THR A 119 11.07 30.91 -1.67
N ASP A 120 12.34 31.31 -1.52
CA ASP A 120 13.27 31.54 -2.65
C ASP A 120 13.82 30.19 -3.17
N GLU A 121 12.93 29.23 -3.45
CA GLU A 121 13.28 27.90 -3.96
C GLU A 121 13.11 27.84 -5.48
N TYR A 122 14.05 27.18 -6.16
CA TYR A 122 14.04 27.01 -7.61
C TYR A 122 13.58 25.62 -8.05
N CYS A 123 12.69 25.58 -9.03
CA CYS A 123 12.07 24.39 -9.61
C CYS A 123 12.38 24.30 -11.12
N GLY A 124 13.66 24.10 -11.45
CA GLY A 124 14.18 23.93 -12.80
C GLY A 124 14.23 25.21 -13.63
N GLY A 125 13.97 25.08 -14.94
CA GLY A 125 13.95 26.19 -15.90
C GLY A 125 13.44 25.76 -17.28
N PHE A 126 13.56 26.62 -18.29
CA PHE A 126 13.20 26.24 -19.67
C PHE A 126 14.13 25.13 -20.20
N ASN A 127 13.59 23.92 -20.40
CA ASN A 127 14.34 22.71 -20.77
C ASN A 127 15.46 22.36 -19.77
N LYS A 128 15.23 22.62 -18.49
CA LYS A 128 16.22 22.45 -17.43
C LYS A 128 15.56 21.88 -16.19
N MET A 129 16.10 20.79 -15.69
CA MET A 129 15.57 20.05 -14.56
C MET A 129 16.47 20.24 -13.34
N SER A 130 15.90 20.67 -12.22
CA SER A 130 16.54 20.50 -10.91
C SER A 130 16.34 19.06 -10.48
N VAL A 131 17.41 18.27 -10.38
CA VAL A 131 17.35 16.83 -10.08
C VAL A 131 17.77 16.56 -8.64
N TYR A 132 17.07 15.63 -8.01
CA TYR A 132 17.30 15.17 -6.66
C TYR A 132 17.36 13.63 -6.63
N GLU A 133 18.30 13.09 -5.86
CA GLU A 133 18.42 11.67 -5.55
C GLU A 133 17.65 11.37 -4.28
N ILE A 134 16.83 10.32 -4.28
CA ILE A 134 16.08 9.87 -3.11
C ILE A 134 17.02 9.03 -2.24
N THR A 135 17.42 9.59 -1.10
CA THR A 135 18.44 8.98 -0.20
C THR A 135 17.84 8.03 0.83
N ALA A 136 16.51 7.84 0.82
CA ALA A 136 15.82 6.93 1.71
C ALA A 136 16.30 5.45 1.59
N TYR A 137 16.98 5.09 0.48
CA TYR A 137 17.29 3.71 0.10
C TYR A 137 18.63 3.13 0.61
N GLN A 138 19.59 3.91 1.13
CA GLN A 138 20.92 3.38 1.49
C GLN A 138 21.01 2.66 2.86
N GLY A 139 19.92 2.03 3.33
CA GLY A 139 19.83 1.46 4.69
C GLY A 139 19.62 -0.05 4.81
N CYS A 140 19.42 -0.78 3.70
CA CYS A 140 19.24 -2.23 3.73
C CYS A 140 20.15 -2.88 2.68
N HIS A 141 21.43 -3.06 3.04
CA HIS A 141 22.26 -4.02 2.31
C HIS A 141 21.72 -5.43 2.56
N SER A 142 21.09 -6.03 1.56
CA SER A 142 21.13 -7.48 1.39
C SER A 142 22.47 -7.81 0.75
N GLU A 143 23.18 -8.80 1.29
CA GLU A 143 24.43 -9.28 0.70
C GLU A 143 24.19 -9.82 -0.71
N ASP A 144 25.21 -9.64 -1.55
CA ASP A 144 25.19 -9.73 -3.00
C ASP A 144 24.58 -11.03 -3.55
N PHE A 145 23.56 -10.89 -4.40
CA PHE A 145 23.13 -11.94 -5.31
C PHE A 145 23.22 -11.40 -6.75
N GLU A 146 24.33 -11.68 -7.41
CA GLU A 146 24.48 -11.42 -8.85
C GLU A 146 23.52 -12.33 -9.64
N MET A 147 22.52 -11.75 -10.29
CA MET A 147 21.78 -12.44 -11.35
C MET A 147 22.47 -12.21 -12.71
N PRO A 148 22.78 -13.26 -13.48
CA PRO A 148 23.35 -13.11 -14.80
C PRO A 148 22.30 -12.59 -15.78
N VAL A 149 22.62 -11.47 -16.42
CA VAL A 149 21.88 -10.93 -17.56
C VAL A 149 22.30 -11.70 -18.81
N GLU A 150 21.45 -12.57 -19.36
CA GLU A 150 21.46 -12.80 -20.81
C GLU A 150 20.12 -13.31 -21.39
N LYS A 151 19.57 -12.46 -22.30
CA LYS A 151 18.80 -12.74 -23.53
C LYS A 151 17.63 -13.76 -23.52
N VAL A 152 16.40 -13.23 -23.66
CA VAL A 152 15.33 -13.73 -24.56
C VAL A 152 14.42 -12.52 -24.87
N LEU A 153 14.57 -11.80 -25.99
CA LEU A 153 14.16 -12.04 -27.38
C LEU A 153 12.89 -11.24 -27.78
N ALA A 154 13.09 -10.38 -28.77
CA ALA A 154 12.18 -9.94 -29.83
C ALA A 154 10.67 -9.86 -29.53
N TRP A 155 10.21 -8.61 -29.45
CA TRP A 155 8.82 -8.19 -29.64
C TRP A 155 8.22 -8.76 -30.94
N VAL A 156 7.13 -9.54 -30.82
CA VAL A 156 6.28 -9.94 -31.95
C VAL A 156 5.00 -9.08 -31.89
N PRO A 157 4.68 -8.27 -32.90
CA PRO A 157 3.42 -7.53 -32.91
C PRO A 157 2.26 -8.44 -33.31
N GLY A 158 1.21 -8.44 -32.47
CA GLY A 158 -0.13 -8.89 -32.85
C GLY A 158 -0.74 -9.98 -31.97
N SER A 159 -1.45 -9.57 -30.93
CA SER A 159 -2.71 -10.22 -30.56
C SER A 159 -3.65 -9.15 -30.02
N GLU A 160 -4.81 -9.03 -30.66
CA GLU A 160 -5.84 -8.02 -30.38
C GLU A 160 -6.38 -8.12 -28.95
N ASP A 161 -5.94 -7.24 -28.04
CA ASP A 161 -6.72 -6.92 -26.84
C ASP A 161 -7.66 -5.76 -27.17
N LYS A 162 -8.79 -6.10 -27.78
CA LYS A 162 -9.93 -5.18 -27.84
C LYS A 162 -10.39 -4.92 -26.41
N GLN A 163 -10.29 -3.65 -26.01
CA GLN A 163 -10.91 -3.02 -24.85
C GLN A 163 -12.15 -3.76 -24.34
N VAL A 164 -12.17 -4.11 -23.05
CA VAL A 164 -13.35 -4.60 -22.31
C VAL A 164 -14.27 -3.41 -21.98
N ILE A 165 -14.65 -2.61 -22.99
CA ILE A 165 -15.64 -1.55 -22.82
C ILE A 165 -17.00 -2.14 -23.18
N GLY A 166 -17.90 -2.20 -22.20
CA GLY A 166 -19.26 -2.67 -22.40
C GLY A 166 -19.43 -4.17 -22.60
N GLN A 167 -18.45 -5.00 -22.20
CA GLN A 167 -18.70 -6.45 -22.06
C GLN A 167 -19.37 -6.72 -20.70
N PRO A 168 -20.56 -7.31 -20.70
CA PRO A 168 -21.19 -7.87 -19.51
C PRO A 168 -20.26 -8.81 -18.73
N TRP A 169 -20.17 -8.61 -17.41
CA TRP A 169 -19.30 -9.39 -16.50
C TRP A 169 -19.74 -10.85 -16.37
N ASP A 170 -20.98 -11.13 -16.75
CA ASP A 170 -21.58 -12.46 -16.83
C ASP A 170 -20.95 -13.36 -17.90
N PHE A 171 -20.17 -12.80 -18.83
CA PHE A 171 -19.44 -13.57 -19.84
C PHE A 171 -18.22 -14.31 -19.29
N GLN A 172 -17.67 -13.86 -18.16
CA GLN A 172 -16.65 -14.65 -17.47
C GLN A 172 -17.36 -15.66 -16.56
N GLU A 173 -17.08 -16.95 -16.71
CA GLU A 173 -17.74 -17.97 -15.90
C GLU A 173 -17.43 -17.81 -14.41
N LYS A 174 -18.45 -18.08 -13.58
CA LYS A 174 -18.33 -18.06 -12.12
C LYS A 174 -17.26 -19.06 -11.68
N PHE A 175 -16.22 -18.56 -11.03
CA PHE A 175 -15.18 -19.38 -10.43
C PHE A 175 -15.70 -20.12 -9.18
N ASP A 176 -15.21 -21.33 -8.96
CA ASP A 176 -15.60 -22.12 -7.79
C ASP A 176 -14.80 -21.70 -6.56
N THR A 177 -15.43 -20.91 -5.70
CA THR A 177 -14.81 -20.32 -4.50
C THR A 177 -14.59 -21.32 -3.36
N VAL A 178 -15.22 -22.50 -3.41
CA VAL A 178 -15.23 -23.49 -2.32
C VAL A 178 -14.26 -24.63 -2.61
N ASN A 179 -14.30 -25.18 -3.82
CA ASN A 179 -13.38 -26.28 -4.20
C ASN A 179 -11.91 -25.84 -4.28
N PHE A 180 -11.65 -24.54 -4.23
CA PHE A 180 -10.32 -23.97 -4.05
C PHE A 180 -9.58 -24.54 -2.82
N PHE A 181 -10.29 -24.82 -1.72
CA PHE A 181 -9.68 -25.38 -0.50
C PHE A 181 -9.60 -26.91 -0.51
N PHE A 182 -10.23 -27.59 -1.48
CA PHE A 182 -10.49 -29.03 -1.44
C PHE A 182 -9.90 -29.80 -2.63
N SER A 183 -9.09 -29.19 -3.49
CA SER A 183 -8.47 -29.90 -4.62
C SER A 183 -7.43 -30.94 -4.20
N ASP A 184 -6.97 -30.93 -2.94
CA ASP A 184 -6.12 -31.97 -2.33
C ASP A 184 -6.96 -33.01 -1.55
N ARG A 185 -8.12 -33.42 -2.09
CA ARG A 185 -8.95 -34.51 -1.53
C ARG A 185 -8.31 -35.89 -1.77
N GLY A 186 -7.22 -36.10 -1.04
CA GLY A 186 -6.64 -37.39 -0.73
C GLY A 186 -6.51 -37.65 0.78
N ASP A 187 -6.93 -36.75 1.68
CA ASP A 187 -7.07 -37.11 3.10
C ASP A 187 -7.90 -36.04 3.84
N SER A 188 -8.99 -36.44 4.50
CA SER A 188 -9.83 -35.53 5.31
C SER A 188 -9.18 -35.17 6.66
N SER A 189 -7.85 -35.22 6.72
CA SER A 189 -7.02 -34.90 7.90
C SER A 189 -5.99 -33.80 7.64
N SER A 190 -5.90 -33.22 6.43
CA SER A 190 -4.74 -32.43 5.98
C SER A 190 -4.92 -30.89 5.87
N PHE A 191 -5.93 -30.27 6.51
CA PHE A 191 -5.96 -28.79 6.66
C PHE A 191 -4.79 -28.24 7.53
N SER A 192 -3.77 -29.06 7.79
CA SER A 192 -2.58 -28.81 8.60
C SER A 192 -1.30 -29.24 7.86
N ASN A 193 -1.24 -29.11 6.53
CA ASN A 193 0.01 -29.36 5.80
C ASN A 193 1.07 -28.26 6.03
N HIS A 194 0.74 -27.17 6.70
CA HIS A 194 1.77 -26.31 7.30
C HIS A 194 2.44 -27.07 8.45
N VAL A 195 3.55 -27.73 8.13
CA VAL A 195 4.39 -28.43 9.10
C VAL A 195 4.92 -27.38 10.07
N ARG A 196 4.56 -27.51 11.36
CA ARG A 196 5.09 -26.69 12.45
C ARG A 196 6.60 -26.59 12.30
N ASN A 197 7.09 -25.42 11.91
CA ASN A 197 8.51 -25.15 11.96
C ASN A 197 8.85 -24.69 13.38
N GLY A 198 9.39 -25.60 14.20
CA GLY A 198 9.73 -25.30 15.59
C GLY A 198 10.60 -24.04 15.75
N SER A 199 11.43 -23.71 14.74
CA SER A 199 12.25 -22.50 14.77
C SER A 199 11.45 -21.20 14.68
N SER A 200 10.24 -21.22 14.09
CA SER A 200 9.39 -20.03 13.88
C SER A 200 8.97 -19.39 15.20
N CYS A 201 8.62 -20.22 16.19
CA CYS A 201 8.21 -19.79 17.52
C CYS A 201 9.37 -19.25 18.37
N ASP A 202 10.60 -19.67 18.10
CA ASP A 202 11.78 -19.32 18.92
C ASP A 202 12.36 -17.95 18.57
N VAL A 203 12.10 -17.44 17.36
CA VAL A 203 12.58 -16.12 16.91
C VAL A 203 11.90 -15.00 17.71
N LYS A 204 12.70 -14.30 18.52
CA LYS A 204 12.28 -13.15 19.34
C LYS A 204 12.51 -11.85 18.59
N ASP A 205 11.49 -11.38 17.88
CA ASP A 205 11.52 -10.10 17.15
C ASP A 205 10.27 -9.25 17.43
N ASP A 206 10.18 -8.11 16.76
CA ASP A 206 9.10 -7.15 16.95
C ASP A 206 7.76 -7.64 16.38
N HIS A 207 7.76 -8.55 15.39
CA HIS A 207 6.54 -9.21 14.93
C HIS A 207 5.93 -10.06 16.03
N LYS A 208 6.74 -10.91 16.66
CA LYS A 208 6.31 -11.75 17.79
C LYS A 208 5.84 -10.88 18.97
N LYS A 209 6.55 -9.78 19.28
CA LYS A 209 6.16 -8.87 20.37
C LYS A 209 4.80 -8.22 20.15
N LEU A 210 4.47 -7.79 18.92
CA LEU A 210 3.13 -7.27 18.63
C LEU A 210 2.10 -8.39 18.70
N LEU A 211 2.31 -9.49 17.97
CA LEU A 211 1.32 -10.56 17.87
C LEU A 211 1.06 -11.28 19.19
N HIS A 212 1.98 -11.22 20.16
CA HIS A 212 1.74 -11.71 21.51
C HIS A 212 0.54 -11.04 22.20
N GLN A 213 0.28 -9.74 21.93
CA GLN A 213 -0.88 -9.03 22.47
C GLN A 213 -2.14 -9.24 21.62
N THR A 214 -2.00 -9.83 20.42
CA THR A 214 -3.12 -10.11 19.53
C THR A 214 -3.82 -11.40 19.96
N HIS A 215 -5.14 -11.30 20.11
CA HIS A 215 -6.01 -12.39 20.51
C HIS A 215 -6.83 -12.84 19.30
N VAL A 216 -6.61 -14.06 18.84
CA VAL A 216 -7.47 -14.68 17.82
C VAL A 216 -8.77 -15.12 18.48
N TRP A 217 -9.89 -14.59 18.00
CA TRP A 217 -11.19 -14.89 18.55
C TRP A 217 -11.61 -16.36 18.35
N GLN A 218 -11.79 -17.09 19.44
CA GLN A 218 -12.16 -18.51 19.40
C GLN A 218 -13.66 -18.76 19.15
N GLY A 219 -14.49 -17.71 19.22
CA GLY A 219 -15.94 -17.82 19.04
C GLY A 219 -16.41 -17.80 17.58
N ALA A 220 -15.49 -17.72 16.62
CA ALA A 220 -15.81 -17.68 15.20
C ALA A 220 -16.50 -18.96 14.76
N ARG A 221 -17.81 -18.88 14.50
CA ARG A 221 -18.44 -19.87 13.62
C ARG A 221 -17.82 -19.68 12.24
N LYS A 222 -17.29 -20.76 11.65
CA LYS A 222 -16.68 -20.71 10.32
C LYS A 222 -17.57 -20.03 9.28
N THR A 223 -18.90 -20.08 9.44
CA THR A 223 -19.86 -19.62 8.44
C THR A 223 -20.72 -18.44 8.88
N THR A 224 -20.35 -17.71 9.94
CA THR A 224 -21.18 -16.60 10.42
C THR A 224 -20.34 -15.47 11.01
N PRO A 225 -20.31 -14.28 10.38
CA PRO A 225 -20.84 -13.99 9.03
C PRO A 225 -20.06 -14.76 7.94
N ARG A 226 -20.70 -14.94 6.77
CA ARG A 226 -20.05 -15.50 5.57
C ARG A 226 -19.16 -14.44 4.94
N VAL A 227 -17.86 -14.71 4.87
CA VAL A 227 -16.84 -13.76 4.38
C VAL A 227 -16.25 -14.25 3.07
N PHE A 228 -16.41 -13.46 2.02
CA PHE A 228 -15.67 -13.61 0.77
C PHE A 228 -14.34 -12.86 0.86
N CYS A 229 -13.25 -13.53 0.49
CA CYS A 229 -11.91 -12.97 0.42
C CYS A 229 -11.41 -12.97 -1.03
N GLY A 230 -11.21 -11.80 -1.60
CA GLY A 230 -10.53 -11.62 -2.88
C GLY A 230 -9.12 -11.08 -2.69
N ILE A 231 -8.17 -11.54 -3.50
CA ILE A 231 -6.88 -10.86 -3.68
C ILE A 231 -6.68 -10.48 -5.14
N TYR A 232 -5.98 -9.39 -5.41
CA TYR A 232 -5.38 -9.14 -6.72
C TYR A 232 -3.89 -9.51 -6.70
N THR A 233 -3.44 -10.20 -7.75
CA THR A 233 -2.06 -10.70 -7.93
C THR A 233 -1.71 -10.68 -9.42
N HIS A 234 -0.51 -11.11 -9.81
CA HIS A 234 -0.09 -11.23 -11.22
C HIS A 234 0.68 -12.54 -11.43
N GLN A 235 0.79 -13.00 -12.68
CA GLN A 235 1.36 -14.30 -13.07
C GLN A 235 2.79 -14.56 -12.61
N ASN A 236 3.54 -13.50 -12.32
CA ASN A 236 4.92 -13.58 -11.83
C ASN A 236 5.02 -13.59 -10.29
N ASN A 237 3.91 -13.64 -9.57
CA ASN A 237 3.93 -13.69 -8.11
C ASN A 237 3.56 -15.09 -7.58
N HIS A 238 4.35 -15.57 -6.62
CA HIS A 238 4.19 -16.87 -5.98
C HIS A 238 3.48 -16.79 -4.61
N ALA A 239 3.18 -15.58 -4.12
CA ALA A 239 2.58 -15.37 -2.80
C ALA A 239 1.21 -16.03 -2.59
N THR A 240 0.46 -16.25 -3.67
CA THR A 240 -0.84 -16.92 -3.64
C THR A 240 -0.78 -18.24 -2.87
N LYS A 241 0.31 -19.02 -2.99
CA LYS A 241 0.46 -20.31 -2.28
C LYS A 241 0.44 -20.15 -0.76
N ALA A 242 1.26 -19.23 -0.22
CA ALA A 242 1.31 -18.98 1.22
C ALA A 242 -0.03 -18.46 1.77
N ILE A 243 -0.74 -17.64 1.00
CA ILE A 243 -2.09 -17.16 1.34
C ILE A 243 -3.04 -18.34 1.54
N LYS A 244 -3.06 -19.31 0.61
CA LYS A 244 -3.92 -20.51 0.70
C LYS A 244 -3.60 -21.36 1.93
N GLU A 245 -2.31 -21.60 2.15
CA GLU A 245 -1.81 -22.43 3.26
C GLU A 245 -2.10 -21.81 4.62
N THR A 246 -2.37 -20.50 4.66
CA THR A 246 -2.58 -19.74 5.89
C THR A 246 -3.99 -19.15 5.96
N TRP A 247 -4.13 -17.82 5.90
CA TRP A 247 -5.33 -17.09 6.30
C TRP A 247 -6.52 -17.27 5.35
N ALA A 248 -6.30 -17.52 4.06
CA ALA A 248 -7.42 -17.66 3.11
C ALA A 248 -8.30 -18.86 3.45
N SER A 249 -7.73 -19.94 4.02
CA SER A 249 -8.48 -21.14 4.44
C SER A 249 -9.48 -20.88 5.58
N HIS A 250 -9.42 -19.70 6.18
CA HIS A 250 -10.33 -19.26 7.23
C HIS A 250 -11.53 -18.45 6.67
N CYS A 251 -11.51 -18.07 5.39
CA CYS A 251 -12.62 -17.44 4.67
C CYS A 251 -13.68 -18.45 4.24
N ASP A 252 -14.89 -17.99 3.90
CA ASP A 252 -15.97 -18.85 3.40
C ASP A 252 -15.90 -19.07 1.88
N GLY A 253 -15.32 -18.11 1.17
CA GLY A 253 -15.03 -18.21 -0.25
C GLY A 253 -13.79 -17.39 -0.58
N PHE A 254 -13.00 -17.86 -1.54
CA PHE A 254 -11.77 -17.19 -1.94
C PHE A 254 -11.57 -17.19 -3.46
N VAL A 255 -11.04 -16.08 -3.98
CA VAL A 255 -10.57 -15.97 -5.37
C VAL A 255 -9.28 -15.16 -5.43
N ALA A 256 -8.26 -15.70 -6.10
CA ALA A 256 -7.06 -14.96 -6.48
C ALA A 256 -7.18 -14.43 -7.91
N PHE A 257 -7.41 -13.13 -8.06
CA PHE A 257 -7.57 -12.46 -9.35
C PHE A 257 -6.21 -12.09 -9.97
N SER A 258 -5.92 -12.60 -11.15
CA SER A 258 -4.64 -12.47 -11.85
C SER A 258 -4.82 -12.06 -13.32
N ASP A 259 -3.73 -11.76 -14.01
CA ASP A 259 -3.66 -11.55 -15.47
C ASP A 259 -3.55 -12.87 -16.27
N ALA A 260 -3.21 -13.96 -15.57
CA ALA A 260 -3.20 -15.32 -16.11
C ALA A 260 -3.91 -16.31 -15.17
N ALA A 261 -4.60 -17.29 -15.77
CA ALA A 261 -5.15 -18.42 -15.05
C ALA A 261 -4.06 -19.46 -14.85
N ASP A 262 -3.88 -19.89 -13.60
CA ASP A 262 -2.95 -20.93 -13.20
C ASP A 262 -3.75 -22.04 -12.50
N LEU A 263 -3.61 -23.29 -12.96
CA LEU A 263 -4.38 -24.41 -12.41
C LEU A 263 -3.83 -24.91 -11.07
N GLU A 264 -2.53 -24.76 -10.82
CA GLU A 264 -1.87 -25.16 -9.57
C GLU A 264 -2.16 -24.14 -8.48
N LEU A 265 -1.97 -22.86 -8.79
CA LEU A 265 -2.30 -21.74 -7.91
C LEU A 265 -3.78 -21.37 -7.94
N GLN A 266 -4.58 -22.01 -8.80
CA GLN A 266 -6.03 -21.77 -9.00
C GLN A 266 -6.35 -20.28 -9.08
N THR A 267 -5.55 -19.53 -9.81
CA THR A 267 -5.80 -18.11 -10.04
C THR A 267 -6.85 -17.94 -11.14
N PHE A 268 -7.65 -16.89 -11.00
CA PHE A 268 -8.65 -16.53 -11.97
C PHE A 268 -8.16 -15.36 -12.81
N LYS A 269 -8.11 -15.55 -14.14
CA LYS A 269 -7.79 -14.46 -15.07
C LYS A 269 -8.93 -13.46 -15.11
N ILE A 270 -8.75 -12.29 -14.49
CA ILE A 270 -9.69 -11.18 -14.62
C ILE A 270 -9.28 -10.33 -15.82
N LYS A 271 -10.24 -10.04 -16.71
CA LYS A 271 -9.98 -9.10 -17.80
C LYS A 271 -10.35 -7.70 -17.33
N HIS A 272 -9.51 -6.72 -17.66
CA HIS A 272 -9.76 -5.31 -17.34
C HIS A 272 -9.28 -4.40 -18.48
N GLU A 273 -9.64 -3.12 -18.40
CA GLU A 273 -9.21 -2.13 -19.38
C GLU A 273 -7.71 -1.79 -19.19
N GLY A 274 -6.95 -1.80 -20.29
CA GLY A 274 -5.54 -1.41 -20.29
C GLY A 274 -4.57 -2.52 -19.83
N PRO A 275 -3.26 -2.24 -19.80
CA PRO A 275 -2.23 -3.22 -19.46
C PRO A 275 -2.27 -3.63 -17.98
N GLU A 276 -1.82 -4.85 -17.68
CA GLU A 276 -1.55 -5.30 -16.32
C GLU A 276 -0.27 -4.63 -15.80
N GLU A 277 -0.42 -3.64 -14.94
CA GLU A 277 0.69 -2.92 -14.31
C GLU A 277 0.21 -2.17 -13.06
N TYR A 278 1.12 -1.87 -12.14
CA TYR A 278 0.81 -1.13 -10.91
C TYR A 278 0.14 0.23 -11.20
N ALA A 279 0.54 0.92 -12.26
CA ALA A 279 -0.07 2.20 -12.66
C ALA A 279 -1.55 2.07 -13.08
N ASN A 280 -2.06 0.85 -13.28
CA ASN A 280 -3.41 0.56 -13.74
C ASN A 280 -4.26 -0.27 -12.74
N MET A 281 -3.87 -0.30 -11.45
CA MET A 281 -4.59 -1.05 -10.42
C MET A 281 -6.07 -0.70 -10.32
N TRP A 282 -6.45 0.56 -10.56
CA TRP A 282 -7.85 0.97 -10.57
C TRP A 282 -8.70 0.17 -11.55
N GLN A 283 -8.23 -0.08 -12.77
CA GLN A 283 -9.03 -0.82 -13.75
C GLN A 283 -9.19 -2.29 -13.35
N LYS A 284 -8.15 -2.88 -12.76
CA LYS A 284 -8.19 -4.24 -12.25
C LYS A 284 -9.20 -4.37 -11.10
N SER A 285 -9.18 -3.48 -10.11
CA SER A 285 -10.11 -3.56 -8.99
C SER A 285 -11.57 -3.29 -9.40
N ARG A 286 -11.81 -2.35 -10.33
CA ARG A 286 -13.15 -2.14 -10.91
C ARG A 286 -13.70 -3.43 -11.51
N ALA A 287 -12.87 -4.11 -12.30
CA ALA A 287 -13.24 -5.37 -12.93
C ALA A 287 -13.56 -6.45 -11.89
N ILE A 288 -12.73 -6.56 -10.86
CA ILE A 288 -12.94 -7.48 -9.74
C ILE A 288 -14.26 -7.19 -9.03
N TRP A 289 -14.53 -5.92 -8.66
CA TRP A 289 -15.76 -5.58 -7.93
C TRP A 289 -17.03 -5.83 -8.73
N LYS A 290 -17.00 -5.60 -10.05
CA LYS A 290 -18.13 -5.91 -10.92
C LYS A 290 -18.35 -7.41 -11.07
N TYR A 291 -17.28 -8.18 -11.21
CA TYR A 291 -17.33 -9.64 -11.21
C TYR A 291 -17.86 -10.20 -9.87
N VAL A 292 -17.35 -9.70 -8.75
CA VAL A 292 -17.80 -10.07 -7.40
C VAL A 292 -19.27 -9.74 -7.19
N ASN A 293 -19.71 -8.53 -7.59
CA ASN A 293 -21.11 -8.14 -7.53
C ASN A 293 -22.01 -9.10 -8.31
N PHE A 294 -21.63 -9.44 -9.54
CA PHE A 294 -22.43 -10.28 -10.40
C PHE A 294 -22.51 -11.74 -9.91
N HIS A 295 -21.39 -12.32 -9.45
CA HIS A 295 -21.34 -13.75 -9.15
C HIS A 295 -21.51 -14.12 -7.67
N TYR A 296 -21.12 -13.26 -6.73
CA TYR A 296 -20.96 -13.64 -5.33
C TYR A 296 -21.69 -12.75 -4.35
N LYS A 297 -22.24 -11.59 -4.77
CA LYS A 297 -22.92 -10.66 -3.87
C LYS A 297 -23.96 -11.36 -3.00
N ASP A 298 -24.79 -12.23 -3.59
CA ASP A 298 -25.88 -12.91 -2.87
C ASP A 298 -25.42 -14.15 -2.06
N ASP A 299 -24.18 -14.60 -2.27
CA ASP A 299 -23.62 -15.80 -1.62
C ASP A 299 -22.92 -15.50 -0.29
N PHE A 300 -22.51 -14.26 -0.06
CA PHE A 300 -21.73 -13.84 1.11
C PHE A 300 -22.29 -12.56 1.73
N ASP A 301 -21.96 -12.34 3.00
CA ASP A 301 -22.48 -11.20 3.77
C ASP A 301 -21.49 -10.02 3.72
N TRP A 302 -20.18 -10.33 3.70
CA TRP A 302 -19.07 -9.38 3.71
C TRP A 302 -17.97 -9.77 2.74
N PHE A 303 -17.32 -8.76 2.16
CA PHE A 303 -16.37 -8.89 1.06
C PHE A 303 -15.10 -8.13 1.40
N VAL A 304 -13.97 -8.81 1.24
CA VAL A 304 -12.64 -8.26 1.45
C VAL A 304 -11.89 -8.26 0.13
N LEU A 305 -11.16 -7.19 -0.15
CA LEU A 305 -10.20 -7.13 -1.26
C LEU A 305 -8.88 -6.54 -0.80
N GLY A 306 -7.77 -7.07 -1.30
CA GLY A 306 -6.44 -6.46 -1.15
C GLY A 306 -5.39 -7.16 -2.01
N GLY A 307 -4.13 -6.78 -1.81
CA GLY A 307 -2.99 -7.37 -2.51
C GLY A 307 -2.63 -8.78 -2.04
N ASP A 308 -1.64 -9.36 -2.70
CA ASP A 308 -1.06 -10.67 -2.38
C ASP A 308 0.03 -10.62 -1.30
N ASP A 309 0.26 -9.45 -0.71
CA ASP A 309 1.09 -9.20 0.48
C ASP A 309 0.25 -8.83 1.73
N LEU A 310 -1.05 -9.14 1.68
CA LEU A 310 -2.01 -8.97 2.76
C LEU A 310 -2.08 -10.22 3.67
N PHE A 311 -2.14 -10.00 4.98
CA PHE A 311 -2.48 -11.03 5.97
C PHE A 311 -3.72 -10.63 6.76
N ILE A 312 -4.67 -11.55 6.94
CA ILE A 312 -5.94 -11.30 7.67
C ILE A 312 -6.15 -12.32 8.79
N ILE A 313 -6.55 -11.84 9.96
CA ILE A 313 -7.07 -12.65 11.06
C ILE A 313 -8.60 -12.70 10.93
N VAL A 314 -9.08 -13.65 10.11
CA VAL A 314 -10.50 -13.71 9.71
C VAL A 314 -11.43 -13.90 10.91
N GLU A 315 -10.99 -14.58 11.97
CA GLU A 315 -11.75 -14.69 13.22
C GLU A 315 -11.97 -13.32 13.88
N ASN A 316 -10.94 -12.47 13.91
CA ASN A 316 -11.07 -11.15 14.50
C ASN A 316 -11.95 -10.25 13.64
N LEU A 317 -11.89 -10.41 12.31
CA LEU A 317 -12.85 -9.77 11.42
C LEU A 317 -14.28 -10.22 11.76
N ARG A 318 -14.57 -11.53 11.85
CA ARG A 318 -15.91 -12.03 12.20
C ARG A 318 -16.38 -11.51 13.55
N LYS A 319 -15.51 -11.47 14.57
CA LYS A 319 -15.82 -10.88 15.89
C LYS A 319 -16.28 -9.43 15.74
N TYR A 320 -15.53 -8.65 14.97
CA TYR A 320 -15.81 -7.23 14.77
C TYR A 320 -17.11 -7.01 13.97
N LEU A 321 -17.34 -7.80 12.92
CA LEU A 321 -18.57 -7.73 12.12
C LEU A 321 -19.83 -8.10 12.92
N LEU A 322 -19.69 -8.94 13.94
CA LEU A 322 -20.78 -9.32 14.86
C LEU A 322 -21.00 -8.30 15.99
N SER A 323 -20.19 -7.25 16.08
CA SER A 323 -20.35 -6.20 17.09
C SER A 323 -21.63 -5.41 16.87
N GLU A 324 -22.20 -4.88 17.96
CA GLU A 324 -23.41 -4.06 17.91
C GLU A 324 -23.20 -2.73 17.18
N GLU A 325 -21.96 -2.22 17.15
CA GLU A 325 -21.62 -1.02 16.39
C GLU A 325 -21.71 -1.26 14.87
N VAL A 326 -21.15 -2.37 14.38
CA VAL A 326 -21.17 -2.71 12.95
C VAL A 326 -22.60 -3.09 12.52
N LYS A 327 -23.31 -3.91 13.30
CA LYS A 327 -24.72 -4.25 13.02
C LYS A 327 -25.61 -3.01 12.92
N ARG A 328 -25.44 -2.06 13.84
CA ARG A 328 -26.19 -0.80 13.82
C ARG A 328 -25.84 0.04 12.59
N ALA A 329 -24.56 0.15 12.25
CA ALA A 329 -24.11 0.86 11.05
C ALA A 329 -24.66 0.23 9.77
N ALA A 330 -24.73 -1.11 9.71
CA ALA A 330 -25.26 -1.87 8.59
C ALA A 330 -26.80 -1.89 8.52
N GLY A 331 -27.50 -1.25 9.45
CA GLY A 331 -28.96 -1.07 9.38
C GLY A 331 -29.79 -2.22 9.96
N GLY A 332 -29.25 -3.15 10.77
CA GLY A 332 -30.10 -4.13 11.45
C GLY A 332 -29.41 -5.36 12.04
N LEU A 333 -30.25 -6.31 12.50
CA LEU A 333 -29.86 -7.57 13.16
C LEU A 333 -29.41 -8.67 12.18
N GLU A 334 -29.72 -8.54 10.89
CA GLU A 334 -29.25 -9.47 9.87
C GLU A 334 -27.77 -9.19 9.56
N ASN A 335 -26.95 -10.25 9.57
CA ASN A 335 -25.52 -10.11 9.29
C ASN A 335 -25.30 -9.61 7.86
N GLY A 336 -24.53 -8.54 7.71
CA GLY A 336 -24.34 -7.85 6.44
C GLY A 336 -25.25 -6.63 6.29
N GLY A 337 -26.48 -6.68 6.80
CA GLY A 337 -27.42 -5.55 6.82
C GLY A 337 -27.77 -4.97 5.44
N THR A 338 -28.71 -4.02 5.41
CA THR A 338 -29.20 -3.40 4.17
C THR A 338 -28.59 -2.03 3.89
N THR A 339 -27.92 -1.42 4.88
CA THR A 339 -27.26 -0.13 4.74
C THR A 339 -25.82 -0.34 4.31
N PRO A 340 -25.33 0.29 3.22
CA PRO A 340 -23.93 0.21 2.81
C PRO A 340 -22.95 0.62 3.93
N VAL A 341 -21.94 -0.21 4.16
CA VAL A 341 -20.84 0.03 5.12
C VAL A 341 -19.48 -0.15 4.45
N TYR A 342 -18.53 0.74 4.78
CA TYR A 342 -17.15 0.73 4.29
C TYR A 342 -16.16 0.75 5.45
N LEU A 343 -15.59 -0.41 5.80
CA LEU A 343 -14.69 -0.59 6.93
C LEU A 343 -13.22 -0.66 6.46
N GLY A 344 -12.28 -0.17 7.27
CA GLY A 344 -10.86 -0.32 7.01
C GLY A 344 -10.00 0.71 7.73
N ARG A 345 -8.75 0.83 7.29
CA ARG A 345 -7.77 1.79 7.83
C ARG A 345 -8.03 3.20 7.29
N ARG A 346 -8.72 4.05 8.04
CA ARG A 346 -8.98 5.42 7.62
C ARG A 346 -7.71 6.27 7.56
N LEU A 347 -7.52 6.95 6.43
CA LEU A 347 -6.46 7.92 6.18
C LEU A 347 -7.03 9.20 5.55
N ARG A 348 -6.37 10.33 5.81
CA ARG A 348 -6.64 11.61 5.15
C ARG A 348 -5.84 11.66 3.85
N GLY A 349 -6.52 11.65 2.71
CA GLY A 349 -5.91 11.78 1.39
C GLY A 349 -5.06 13.03 1.31
N PHE A 350 -3.74 12.84 1.22
CA PHE A 350 -2.74 13.92 1.22
C PHE A 350 -2.87 14.88 2.42
N GLY A 351 -3.35 14.39 3.57
CA GLY A 351 -3.56 15.20 4.78
C GLY A 351 -4.87 16.00 4.83
N ASP A 352 -5.69 15.97 3.79
CA ASP A 352 -6.98 16.67 3.75
C ASP A 352 -8.04 15.92 4.60
N VAL A 353 -8.50 16.57 5.67
CA VAL A 353 -9.51 16.05 6.59
C VAL A 353 -10.87 15.77 5.92
N ASN A 354 -11.14 16.39 4.77
CA ASN A 354 -12.39 16.19 4.04
C ASN A 354 -12.31 15.01 3.06
N ARG A 355 -11.11 14.47 2.82
CA ARG A 355 -10.85 13.37 1.90
C ARG A 355 -10.42 12.13 2.68
N ILE A 356 -11.35 11.50 3.38
CA ILE A 356 -11.07 10.27 4.11
C ILE A 356 -11.33 9.07 3.21
N TYR A 357 -10.40 8.12 3.20
CA TYR A 357 -10.50 6.83 2.49
C TYR A 357 -9.95 5.72 3.38
N ASN A 358 -10.25 4.45 3.08
CA ASN A 358 -9.58 3.33 3.72
C ASN A 358 -8.37 2.91 2.89
N ASN A 359 -7.21 2.70 3.53
CA ASN A 359 -5.98 2.27 2.87
C ASN A 359 -6.13 0.88 2.23
N GLY A 360 -5.73 0.75 0.97
CA GLY A 360 -5.83 -0.49 0.20
C GLY A 360 -4.88 -1.59 0.68
N GLY A 361 -3.68 -1.22 1.12
CA GLY A 361 -2.69 -2.18 1.61
C GLY A 361 -3.16 -2.90 2.87
N ALA A 362 -3.70 -2.15 3.83
CA ALA A 362 -4.35 -2.73 5.02
C ALA A 362 -5.65 -3.50 4.70
N SER A 363 -6.08 -3.53 3.44
CA SER A 363 -7.40 -3.93 2.97
C SER A 363 -8.54 -3.05 3.52
N TYR A 364 -9.68 -3.18 2.85
CA TYR A 364 -10.96 -2.66 3.27
C TYR A 364 -12.05 -3.73 3.12
N VAL A 365 -13.15 -3.57 3.85
CA VAL A 365 -14.26 -4.51 3.91
C VAL A 365 -15.56 -3.81 3.54
N LEU A 366 -16.30 -4.41 2.61
CA LEU A 366 -17.61 -3.97 2.17
C LEU A 366 -18.65 -5.00 2.55
N ASN A 367 -19.83 -4.57 2.99
CA ASN A 367 -20.97 -5.49 3.08
C ASN A 367 -21.62 -5.69 1.69
N GLN A 368 -22.52 -6.65 1.60
CA GLN A 368 -23.30 -6.93 0.39
C GLN A 368 -23.95 -5.67 -0.22
N ALA A 369 -24.53 -4.79 0.61
CA ALA A 369 -25.16 -3.55 0.15
C ALA A 369 -24.14 -2.59 -0.49
N SER A 370 -22.95 -2.41 0.12
CA SER A 370 -21.87 -1.62 -0.46
C SER A 370 -21.33 -2.18 -1.77
N VAL A 371 -21.22 -3.50 -1.90
CA VAL A 371 -20.78 -4.13 -3.17
C VAL A 371 -21.76 -3.82 -4.29
N GLY A 372 -23.07 -3.94 -4.01
CA GLY A 372 -24.13 -3.57 -4.95
C GLY A 372 -24.04 -2.11 -5.37
N LEU A 373 -24.04 -1.20 -4.39
CA LEU A 373 -23.96 0.23 -4.64
C LEU A 373 -22.72 0.60 -5.45
N LEU A 374 -21.54 0.08 -5.06
CA LEU A 374 -20.30 0.35 -5.76
C LEU A 374 -20.42 -0.10 -7.23
N ALA A 375 -20.81 -1.34 -7.48
CA ALA A 375 -20.89 -1.89 -8.82
C ALA A 375 -21.88 -1.14 -9.73
N ASP A 376 -23.01 -0.67 -9.18
CA ASP A 376 -24.01 0.11 -9.91
C ASP A 376 -23.46 1.47 -10.38
N HIS A 377 -22.48 2.04 -9.67
CA HIS A 377 -21.92 3.37 -9.93
C HIS A 377 -20.50 3.36 -10.52
N LEU A 378 -19.83 2.20 -10.62
CA LEU A 378 -18.45 2.12 -11.09
C LEU A 378 -18.25 2.64 -12.53
N ASP A 379 -19.30 2.69 -13.34
CA ASP A 379 -19.29 3.24 -14.71
C ASP A 379 -19.67 4.72 -14.80
N ASP A 380 -20.07 5.34 -13.70
CA ASP A 380 -20.37 6.77 -13.69
C ASP A 380 -19.09 7.58 -13.83
N ASP A 381 -19.16 8.70 -14.58
CA ASP A 381 -18.04 9.64 -14.77
C ASP A 381 -17.42 10.06 -13.43
N ASP A 382 -18.26 10.18 -12.40
CA ASP A 382 -17.88 10.53 -11.05
C ASP A 382 -16.97 9.49 -10.37
N CYS A 383 -17.05 8.23 -10.78
CA CYS A 383 -16.19 7.14 -10.37
C CYS A 383 -15.04 6.89 -11.36
N GLN A 384 -14.84 7.76 -12.35
CA GLN A 384 -13.66 7.78 -13.23
C GLN A 384 -13.38 6.43 -13.94
N PRO A 385 -14.30 5.95 -14.79
CA PRO A 385 -14.30 4.59 -15.30
C PRO A 385 -13.14 4.26 -16.23
N HIS A 386 -12.50 5.25 -16.85
CA HIS A 386 -11.39 5.04 -17.80
C HIS A 386 -10.03 5.51 -17.28
N THR A 387 -9.98 5.97 -16.04
CA THR A 387 -8.74 6.44 -15.42
C THR A 387 -7.79 5.27 -15.16
N LYS A 388 -6.49 5.45 -15.41
CA LYS A 388 -5.46 4.46 -15.11
C LYS A 388 -4.55 5.04 -14.04
N LYS A 389 -4.73 4.62 -12.80
CA LYS A 389 -3.96 5.08 -11.63
C LYS A 389 -3.68 3.92 -10.68
N PRO A 390 -2.57 4.00 -9.92
CA PRO A 390 -2.27 3.05 -8.85
C PRO A 390 -3.14 3.24 -7.59
N TRP A 391 -3.82 4.39 -7.48
CA TRP A 391 -4.56 4.83 -6.28
C TRP A 391 -5.97 4.24 -6.20
N GLU A 392 -6.04 2.92 -6.29
CA GLU A 392 -7.29 2.17 -6.25
C GLU A 392 -8.14 2.50 -5.01
N ASP A 393 -7.51 2.52 -3.86
CA ASP A 393 -8.15 2.73 -2.55
C ASP A 393 -8.74 4.14 -2.39
N VAL A 394 -8.04 5.14 -2.90
CA VAL A 394 -8.52 6.54 -3.00
C VAL A 394 -9.73 6.62 -3.93
N LEU A 395 -9.72 5.91 -5.06
CA LEU A 395 -10.82 5.94 -6.03
C LEU A 395 -12.04 5.16 -5.55
N ILE A 396 -11.86 4.03 -4.88
CA ILE A 396 -12.94 3.32 -4.15
C ILE A 396 -13.58 4.25 -3.12
N GLY A 397 -12.75 4.87 -2.26
CA GLY A 397 -13.25 5.78 -1.23
C GLY A 397 -13.98 6.99 -1.82
N SER A 398 -13.46 7.57 -2.90
CA SER A 398 -14.11 8.67 -3.61
C SER A 398 -15.46 8.25 -4.21
N CYS A 399 -15.52 7.10 -4.88
CA CYS A 399 -16.75 6.60 -5.52
C CYS A 399 -17.84 6.28 -4.48
N LEU A 400 -17.48 5.60 -3.39
CA LEU A 400 -18.38 5.31 -2.27
C LEU A 400 -18.89 6.60 -1.61
N LYS A 401 -18.00 7.56 -1.35
CA LYS A 401 -18.34 8.85 -0.75
C LYS A 401 -19.33 9.65 -1.59
N LYS A 402 -19.12 9.72 -2.91
CA LYS A 402 -20.06 10.38 -3.83
C LYS A 402 -21.45 9.76 -3.79
N ASN A 403 -21.53 8.47 -3.50
CA ASN A 403 -22.77 7.72 -3.35
C ASN A 403 -23.22 7.57 -1.89
N GLY A 404 -22.77 8.47 -1.01
CA GLY A 404 -23.28 8.61 0.36
C GLY A 404 -22.69 7.64 1.40
N VAL A 405 -21.60 6.93 1.07
CA VAL A 405 -20.95 5.97 1.96
C VAL A 405 -19.58 6.49 2.37
N GLU A 406 -19.46 6.89 3.64
CA GLU A 406 -18.20 7.36 4.21
C GLU A 406 -17.45 6.21 4.93
N PRO A 407 -16.11 6.27 5.03
CA PRO A 407 -15.33 5.31 5.80
C PRO A 407 -15.72 5.28 7.29
N PHE A 408 -16.09 4.10 7.79
CA PHE A 408 -16.48 3.89 9.17
C PHE A 408 -15.26 3.88 10.11
N ASP A 409 -15.42 4.35 11.35
CA ASP A 409 -14.37 4.29 12.36
C ASP A 409 -14.20 2.87 12.91
N THR A 410 -13.12 2.19 12.52
CA THR A 410 -12.87 0.81 12.94
C THR A 410 -11.97 0.65 14.16
N ARG A 411 -11.60 1.76 14.81
CA ARG A 411 -10.75 1.71 16.00
C ARG A 411 -11.50 1.07 17.16
N ASP A 412 -10.77 0.42 18.05
CA ASP A 412 -11.37 -0.09 19.28
C ASP A 412 -11.72 1.05 20.25
N ASN A 413 -12.32 0.69 21.38
CA ASN A 413 -12.74 1.63 22.42
C ASN A 413 -11.58 2.42 23.06
N LEU A 414 -10.34 1.97 22.89
CA LEU A 414 -9.15 2.69 23.31
C LEU A 414 -8.62 3.60 22.19
N GLY A 415 -9.21 3.59 20.99
CA GLY A 415 -8.74 4.33 19.82
C GLY A 415 -7.54 3.67 19.15
N ARG A 416 -7.34 2.36 19.32
CA ARG A 416 -6.29 1.56 18.65
C ARG A 416 -6.83 0.93 17.39
N GLU A 417 -5.93 0.65 16.45
CA GLU A 417 -6.30 0.36 15.08
C GLU A 417 -6.47 -1.14 14.86
N ARG A 418 -7.38 -1.52 13.97
CA ARG A 418 -7.62 -2.93 13.60
C ARG A 418 -7.02 -3.30 12.24
N PHE A 419 -6.93 -2.34 11.32
CA PHE A 419 -6.40 -2.53 9.98
C PHE A 419 -5.04 -1.84 9.89
N HIS A 420 -4.00 -2.57 9.48
CA HIS A 420 -2.62 -2.11 9.59
C HIS A 420 -1.92 -2.03 8.23
N PRO A 421 -1.47 -0.83 7.78
CA PRO A 421 -0.82 -0.64 6.49
C PRO A 421 0.64 -1.11 6.44
N PHE A 422 1.16 -1.67 7.53
CA PHE A 422 2.50 -2.25 7.61
C PHE A 422 2.50 -3.57 8.36
N THR A 423 3.67 -4.21 8.39
CA THR A 423 3.86 -5.45 9.14
C THR A 423 3.70 -5.24 10.65
N PRO A 424 3.43 -6.31 11.42
CA PRO A 424 3.38 -6.23 12.88
C PRO A 424 4.65 -5.63 13.50
N GLY A 425 5.82 -6.02 12.98
CA GLY A 425 7.12 -5.53 13.45
C GLY A 425 7.28 -4.02 13.23
N ALA A 426 6.88 -3.51 12.06
CA ALA A 426 6.94 -2.08 11.76
C ALA A 426 6.04 -1.26 12.70
N HIS A 427 4.81 -1.74 12.94
CA HIS A 427 3.89 -1.09 13.88
C HIS A 427 4.39 -1.12 15.33
N PHE A 428 4.98 -2.24 15.75
CA PHE A 428 5.57 -2.37 17.07
C PHE A 428 6.81 -1.49 17.24
N GLY A 429 7.67 -1.43 16.24
CA GLY A 429 8.89 -0.62 16.22
C GLY A 429 8.59 0.88 16.13
N TYR A 430 7.37 1.25 15.75
CA TYR A 430 7.00 2.64 15.52
C TYR A 430 7.10 3.50 16.79
N ARG A 431 7.83 4.61 16.73
CA ARG A 431 7.99 5.56 17.84
C ARG A 431 7.67 6.96 17.38
N LYS A 432 7.01 7.74 18.25
CA LYS A 432 6.80 9.16 18.02
C LYS A 432 8.16 9.85 18.09
N PRO A 433 8.61 10.54 17.03
CA PRO A 433 9.83 11.33 17.10
C PRO A 433 9.67 12.38 18.22
N PRO A 434 10.61 12.48 19.20
CA PRO A 434 10.54 13.50 20.26
C PRO A 434 10.49 14.92 19.71
N LYS A 435 11.04 15.10 18.51
CA LYS A 435 10.89 16.27 17.66
C LYS A 435 10.78 15.79 16.22
N LEU A 436 10.12 16.57 15.40
CA LEU A 436 9.89 16.32 13.97
C LEU A 436 11.21 16.11 13.17
N GLU A 437 12.33 16.67 13.66
CA GLU A 437 13.72 16.49 13.21
C GLU A 437 14.39 15.16 13.66
N ASN A 438 13.85 14.48 14.68
CA ASN A 438 14.38 13.23 15.25
C ASN A 438 13.77 11.97 14.63
N ARG A 439 13.24 12.05 13.40
CA ARG A 439 12.63 10.94 12.68
C ARG A 439 13.60 9.80 12.36
N HIS A 440 14.91 10.06 12.41
CA HIS A 440 15.97 9.13 12.02
C HIS A 440 16.60 8.33 13.17
N VAL A 441 16.01 8.33 14.37
CA VAL A 441 16.60 7.60 15.52
C VAL A 441 16.18 6.12 15.51
N SER A 442 17.08 5.28 14.97
CA SER A 442 17.20 3.82 15.19
C SER A 442 15.92 2.98 15.03
N GLY A 443 15.69 2.50 13.79
CA GLY A 443 15.05 1.20 13.56
C GLY A 443 13.69 1.17 12.87
N CYS A 444 13.02 2.30 12.64
CA CYS A 444 11.77 2.35 11.87
C CYS A 444 11.69 3.62 11.03
N LYS A 445 12.03 3.53 9.74
CA LYS A 445 11.68 4.56 8.76
C LYS A 445 10.21 4.36 8.38
N VAL A 446 9.33 5.23 8.85
CA VAL A 446 7.99 5.35 8.25
C VAL A 446 7.96 6.67 7.52
N GLY A 447 7.60 6.62 6.24
CA GLY A 447 7.52 7.80 5.39
C GLY A 447 6.67 8.89 6.03
N ALA A 448 7.07 10.15 5.84
CA ALA A 448 6.37 11.32 6.35
C ALA A 448 4.87 11.31 6.02
N TRP A 449 4.49 10.70 4.89
CA TRP A 449 3.11 10.55 4.46
C TRP A 449 2.21 9.90 5.53
N TYR A 450 2.66 8.86 6.23
CA TYR A 450 1.79 8.15 7.17
C TYR A 450 1.49 9.00 8.40
N LEU A 451 2.45 9.80 8.87
CA LEU A 451 2.24 10.76 9.95
C LEU A 451 1.22 11.84 9.59
N ILE A 452 1.24 12.28 8.32
CA ILE A 452 0.36 13.33 7.81
C ILE A 452 -1.05 12.79 7.59
N GLN A 453 -1.15 11.59 7.01
CA GLN A 453 -2.42 11.02 6.60
C GLN A 453 -3.14 10.27 7.73
N ALA A 454 -2.42 9.71 8.71
CA ALA A 454 -3.04 8.97 9.80
C ALA A 454 -3.93 9.86 10.68
N ILE A 455 -5.03 9.27 11.14
CA ILE A 455 -6.00 9.91 12.04
C ILE A 455 -5.75 9.42 13.46
N ASP A 456 -5.48 10.34 14.39
CA ASP A 456 -5.17 10.08 15.80
C ASP A 456 -4.17 8.95 16.04
N LEU A 457 -3.06 9.00 15.30
CA LEU A 457 -2.06 7.94 15.27
C LEU A 457 -1.45 7.65 16.64
N LYS A 458 -1.48 6.36 17.01
CA LYS A 458 -0.79 5.81 18.18
C LYS A 458 0.45 5.01 17.78
N PHE A 459 1.34 4.76 18.74
CA PHE A 459 2.67 4.20 18.51
C PHE A 459 2.93 2.99 19.40
N GLY A 460 3.86 2.12 18.97
CA GLY A 460 4.27 0.94 19.72
C GLY A 460 3.10 0.01 20.03
N ARG A 461 3.09 -0.64 21.20
CA ARG A 461 1.99 -1.56 21.59
C ARG A 461 0.61 -0.91 21.54
N GLU A 462 0.53 0.40 21.81
CA GLU A 462 -0.72 1.15 21.82
C GLU A 462 -1.24 1.50 20.42
N CYS A 463 -0.48 1.26 19.34
CA CYS A 463 -1.00 1.48 17.98
C CYS A 463 -2.19 0.59 17.66
N CYS A 464 -2.17 -0.61 18.22
CA CYS A 464 -2.75 -1.75 17.56
C CYS A 464 -3.64 -2.52 18.53
N SER A 465 -4.88 -2.74 18.09
CA SER A 465 -5.88 -3.45 18.86
C SER A 465 -5.43 -4.88 19.15
N ASP A 466 -5.80 -5.39 20.31
CA ASP A 466 -5.67 -6.81 20.63
C ASP A 466 -6.56 -7.68 19.74
N ASP A 467 -7.67 -7.16 19.20
CA ASP A 467 -8.37 -7.78 18.06
C ASP A 467 -8.01 -7.09 16.73
N SER A 468 -6.71 -7.00 16.44
CA SER A 468 -6.22 -6.62 15.10
C SER A 468 -6.77 -7.56 14.03
N ILE A 469 -7.03 -7.04 12.84
CA ILE A 469 -7.70 -7.71 11.72
C ILE A 469 -6.74 -7.96 10.56
N SER A 470 -5.94 -6.99 10.13
CA SER A 470 -5.11 -7.14 8.93
C SER A 470 -3.74 -6.49 9.05
N PHE A 471 -2.77 -6.98 8.29
CA PHE A 471 -1.43 -6.44 8.15
C PHE A 471 -0.99 -6.49 6.68
N HIS A 472 -0.15 -5.54 6.27
CA HIS A 472 0.35 -5.40 4.89
C HIS A 472 1.88 -5.50 4.82
N TYR A 473 2.44 -5.58 3.61
CA TYR A 473 3.85 -5.88 3.33
C TYR A 473 4.28 -7.22 3.93
N VAL A 474 3.39 -8.21 3.91
CA VAL A 474 3.61 -9.54 4.44
C VAL A 474 3.97 -10.47 3.29
N ASP A 475 5.27 -10.67 3.06
CA ASP A 475 5.75 -11.67 2.09
C ASP A 475 5.39 -13.10 2.52
N GLU A 476 5.61 -14.06 1.63
CA GLU A 476 5.29 -15.49 1.83
C GLU A 476 5.86 -16.12 3.11
N GLN A 477 7.11 -15.82 3.44
CA GLN A 477 7.78 -16.42 4.59
C GLN A 477 7.23 -15.81 5.87
N LEU A 478 7.08 -14.49 5.87
CA LEU A 478 6.47 -13.78 6.97
C LEU A 478 5.02 -14.23 7.17
N MET A 479 4.25 -14.45 6.10
CA MET A 479 2.85 -14.87 6.16
C MET A 479 2.67 -16.18 6.92
N ARG A 480 3.45 -17.21 6.55
CA ARG A 480 3.51 -18.51 7.25
C ARG A 480 3.95 -18.34 8.71
N ARG A 481 4.89 -17.45 8.96
CA ARG A 481 5.36 -17.15 10.32
C ARG A 481 4.31 -16.44 11.17
N LEU A 482 3.59 -15.44 10.64
CA LEU A 482 2.51 -14.78 11.38
C LEU A 482 1.42 -15.80 11.73
N TYR A 483 1.13 -16.72 10.80
CA TYR A 483 0.22 -17.84 11.04
C TYR A 483 0.71 -18.75 12.18
N ASP A 484 1.98 -19.18 12.16
CA ASP A 484 2.56 -19.95 13.27
C ASP A 484 2.39 -19.23 14.61
N LEU A 485 2.77 -17.95 14.67
CA LEU A 485 2.72 -17.15 15.90
C LEU A 485 1.30 -17.01 16.46
N LEU A 486 0.29 -16.93 15.59
CA LEU A 486 -1.11 -16.74 16.00
C LEU A 486 -1.83 -18.05 16.34
N TYR A 487 -1.53 -19.14 15.63
CA TYR A 487 -2.33 -20.36 15.67
C TYR A 487 -1.60 -21.61 16.20
N LEU A 488 -0.26 -21.66 16.12
CA LEU A 488 0.49 -22.90 16.40
C LEU A 488 1.52 -22.77 17.52
N CYS A 489 2.08 -21.57 17.73
CA CYS A 489 3.01 -21.31 18.80
C CYS A 489 2.29 -21.24 20.16
N PRO A 490 2.90 -21.77 21.23
CA PRO A 490 2.39 -21.57 22.58
C PRO A 490 2.34 -20.07 22.90
N LYS A 491 1.25 -19.62 23.53
CA LYS A 491 1.26 -18.32 24.21
C LYS A 491 2.04 -18.51 25.50
N ASP A 492 3.08 -17.69 25.72
CA ASP A 492 3.89 -17.79 26.94
C ASP A 492 2.98 -17.56 28.16
N ALA A 493 3.04 -18.43 29.16
CA ALA A 493 2.22 -18.37 30.38
C ALA A 493 2.57 -17.18 31.31
N VAL A 494 3.45 -16.29 30.87
CA VAL A 494 4.04 -15.21 31.66
C VAL A 494 3.38 -13.91 31.20
N ASP A 495 2.25 -13.57 31.83
CA ASP A 495 1.73 -12.20 32.07
C ASP A 495 0.20 -12.16 32.31
N GLU A 496 -0.44 -13.27 32.71
CA GLU A 496 -1.76 -13.21 33.40
C GLU A 496 -1.71 -12.45 34.75
N VAL A 497 -0.54 -11.92 35.15
CA VAL A 497 -0.32 -11.23 36.44
C VAL A 497 -0.22 -9.70 36.30
N ALA A 498 -0.34 -9.13 35.10
CA ALA A 498 -0.33 -7.68 34.91
C ALA A 498 -1.67 -7.12 34.40
N VAL A 499 -2.78 -7.60 34.97
CA VAL A 499 -4.08 -6.92 34.90
C VAL A 499 -4.65 -6.84 36.32
N VAL A 500 -4.31 -5.75 37.02
CA VAL A 500 -5.06 -5.22 38.17
C VAL A 500 -5.23 -3.73 37.97
#